data_AF-A0A3D5BHC8-F1
#
_entry.id   AF-A0A3D5BHC8-F1
#
_cell.length_a   1.000
_cell.length_b   1.000
_cell.length_c   1.000
_cell.angle_alpha   90.00
_cell.angle_beta   90.00
_cell.angle_gamma   90.00
#
_symmetry.space_group_name_H-M   'P 1'
#
loop_
_entity.id
_entity.type
_entity.pdbx_description
1 polymer ?
#
loop_
_entity_poly.entity_id
_entity_poly.type
_entity_poly.pdbx_seq_one_letter_code
_entity_poly.pdbx_strand_id
1 'polypeptide(L)'
;MHDVKKLAANIIVTLLCACFLTATFVLRDDQLQVLAVTVLSIFLIAFLSKDKNAIYPTLAIVLFIRFAEFLLGVLLIDSLALTYLLVTGLVDLLFAFLLVHYHMDPALHKLFKSQPQRGHYPQVYLIAFLLAFSSLYHVLGSAELMIHLMDKNFFGGQVPFFFSTGPMVAIVIRLLVDLTVWSLLLAPGRIRLPARVQRWLNP
;
A
#
# COMPACT_ATOMS: atom_id res chain seq x y z
N MET A 1 6.04 6.04 -35.88
CA MET A 1 5.20 7.05 -35.17
C MET A 1 4.43 6.49 -33.98
N HIS A 2 3.87 5.27 -34.06
CA HIS A 2 3.10 4.68 -32.96
C HIS A 2 3.96 4.36 -31.72
N ASP A 3 5.21 3.93 -31.89
CA ASP A 3 6.10 3.60 -30.78
C ASP A 3 6.67 4.83 -30.08
N VAL A 4 6.91 5.92 -30.83
CA VAL A 4 7.36 7.21 -30.27
C VAL A 4 6.26 7.83 -29.38
N LYS A 5 4.99 7.76 -29.80
CA LYS A 5 3.85 8.20 -28.99
C LYS A 5 3.69 7.37 -27.72
N LYS A 6 3.87 6.05 -27.79
CA LYS A 6 3.84 5.15 -26.63
C LYS A 6 5.01 5.42 -25.66
N LEU A 7 6.21 5.66 -26.20
CA LEU A 7 7.39 5.99 -25.40
C LEU A 7 7.21 7.32 -24.67
N ALA A 8 6.73 8.36 -25.36
CA ALA A 8 6.44 9.65 -24.76
C ALA A 8 5.38 9.55 -23.64
N ALA A 9 4.31 8.80 -23.86
CA ALA A 9 3.28 8.56 -22.84
C ALA A 9 3.87 7.86 -21.59
N ASN A 10 4.72 6.85 -21.77
CA ASN A 10 5.37 6.16 -20.65
C ASN A 10 6.33 7.07 -19.87
N ILE A 11 7.07 7.95 -20.55
CA ILE A 11 7.94 8.94 -19.91
C ILE A 11 7.11 9.90 -19.07
N ILE A 12 6.02 10.43 -19.61
CA ILE A 12 5.11 11.35 -18.89
C ILE A 12 4.53 10.67 -17.65
N VAL A 13 4.05 9.44 -17.77
CA VAL A 13 3.52 8.68 -16.62
C VAL A 13 4.60 8.44 -15.56
N THR A 14 5.83 8.13 -15.98
CA THR A 14 6.94 7.91 -15.06
C THR A 14 7.32 9.20 -14.32
N LEU A 15 7.32 10.34 -15.01
CA LEU A 15 7.53 11.65 -14.40
C LEU A 15 6.42 11.98 -13.40
N LEU A 16 5.15 11.73 -13.76
CA LEU A 16 4.03 11.92 -12.85
C LEU A 16 4.18 11.04 -11.60
N CYS A 17 4.48 9.75 -11.77
CA CYS A 17 4.77 8.84 -10.67
C CYS A 17 5.87 9.39 -9.74
N ALA A 18 6.99 9.86 -10.29
CA ALA A 18 8.08 10.45 -9.52
C ALA A 18 7.65 11.72 -8.77
N CYS A 19 6.85 12.59 -9.40
CA CYS A 19 6.30 13.79 -8.75
C CYS A 19 5.39 13.42 -7.57
N PHE A 20 4.48 12.45 -7.74
CA PHE A 20 3.58 12.00 -6.68
C PHE A 20 4.35 11.34 -5.51
N LEU A 21 5.33 10.49 -5.80
CA LEU A 21 6.18 9.90 -4.75
C LEU A 21 6.98 10.96 -3.99
N THR A 22 7.50 11.96 -4.71
CA THR A 22 8.21 13.09 -4.08
C THR A 22 7.28 13.90 -3.20
N ALA A 23 6.05 14.18 -3.66
CA ALA A 23 5.04 14.87 -2.88
C ALA A 23 4.69 14.11 -1.60
N THR A 24 4.47 12.78 -1.69
CA THR A 24 4.23 11.93 -0.51
C THR A 24 5.39 11.99 0.50
N PHE A 25 6.64 12.04 0.02
CA PHE A 25 7.82 12.11 0.90
C PHE A 25 8.01 13.49 1.57
N VAL A 26 7.73 14.57 0.84
CA VAL A 26 7.88 15.96 1.34
C VAL A 26 6.77 16.31 2.30
N LEU A 27 5.53 15.89 2.03
CA LEU A 27 4.35 16.20 2.84
C LEU A 27 4.08 15.16 3.94
N ARG A 28 5.05 14.28 4.21
CA ARG A 28 4.93 13.10 5.10
C ARG A 28 4.36 13.39 6.50
N ASP A 29 4.56 14.60 7.01
CA ASP A 29 4.20 14.98 8.37
C ASP A 29 2.71 15.39 8.49
N ASP A 30 2.03 15.65 7.37
CA ASP A 30 0.60 15.98 7.34
C ASP A 30 -0.21 14.83 6.69
N GLN A 31 -0.86 14.02 7.54
CA GLN A 31 -1.63 12.86 7.12
C GLN A 31 -2.76 13.21 6.12
N LEU A 32 -3.36 14.39 6.23
CA LEU A 32 -4.44 14.82 5.36
C LEU A 32 -3.90 15.19 3.97
N GLN A 33 -2.75 15.87 3.91
CA GLN A 33 -2.07 16.16 2.66
C GLN A 33 -1.58 14.87 1.97
N VAL A 34 -1.02 13.93 2.72
CA VAL A 34 -0.60 12.64 2.17
C VAL A 34 -1.80 11.86 1.61
N LEU A 35 -2.93 11.82 2.33
CA LEU A 35 -4.15 11.23 1.82
C LEU A 35 -4.60 11.90 0.52
N ALA A 36 -4.60 13.24 0.46
CA ALA A 36 -4.96 13.98 -0.73
C ALA A 36 -4.07 13.63 -1.94
N VAL A 37 -2.75 13.52 -1.74
CA VAL A 37 -1.79 13.09 -2.78
C VAL A 37 -2.11 11.66 -3.26
N THR A 38 -2.37 10.72 -2.35
CA THR A 38 -2.71 9.35 -2.72
C THR A 38 -4.05 9.29 -3.47
N VAL A 39 -5.08 9.99 -3.01
CA VAL A 39 -6.38 10.08 -3.68
C VAL A 39 -6.23 10.67 -5.09
N LEU A 40 -5.52 11.79 -5.23
CA LEU A 40 -5.23 12.41 -6.53
C LEU A 40 -4.47 11.45 -7.46
N SER A 41 -3.52 10.68 -6.93
CA SER A 41 -2.78 9.70 -7.73
C SER A 41 -3.69 8.58 -8.23
N ILE A 42 -4.57 8.05 -7.38
CA ILE A 42 -5.55 7.01 -7.75
C ILE A 42 -6.52 7.54 -8.80
N PHE A 43 -7.03 8.77 -8.64
CA PHE A 43 -7.92 9.40 -9.64
C PHE A 43 -7.21 9.64 -10.97
N LEU A 44 -5.96 10.08 -10.95
CA LEU A 44 -5.17 10.28 -12.16
C LEU A 44 -4.91 8.96 -12.88
N ILE A 45 -4.58 7.90 -12.14
CA ILE A 45 -4.42 6.55 -12.67
C ILE A 45 -5.74 6.06 -13.27
N ALA A 46 -6.84 6.21 -12.55
CA ALA A 46 -8.19 5.88 -13.02
C ALA A 46 -8.57 6.62 -14.31
N PHE A 47 -8.20 7.89 -14.44
CA PHE A 47 -8.46 8.71 -15.63
C PHE A 47 -7.58 8.32 -16.83
N LEU A 48 -6.29 8.05 -16.59
CA LEU A 48 -5.35 7.62 -17.62
C LEU A 48 -5.57 6.16 -18.05
N SER A 49 -6.28 5.37 -17.24
CA SER A 49 -6.58 3.95 -17.46
C SER A 49 -8.00 3.69 -17.95
N LYS A 50 -8.69 4.69 -18.53
CA LYS A 50 -10.08 4.60 -19.01
C LYS A 50 -10.37 3.40 -19.93
N ASP A 51 -9.39 2.98 -20.72
CA ASP A 51 -9.55 1.84 -21.64
C ASP A 51 -9.33 0.46 -20.98
N LYS A 52 -8.84 0.43 -19.72
CA LYS A 52 -8.51 -0.80 -18.98
C LYS A 52 -9.39 -0.92 -17.73
N ASN A 53 -10.66 -1.31 -17.94
CA ASN A 53 -11.64 -1.45 -16.86
C ASN A 53 -11.26 -2.45 -15.76
N ALA A 54 -10.31 -3.36 -16.04
CA ALA A 54 -9.90 -4.39 -15.10
C ALA A 54 -9.07 -3.88 -13.91
N ILE A 55 -8.58 -2.64 -13.94
CA ILE A 55 -7.73 -2.06 -12.87
C ILE A 55 -8.56 -1.33 -11.81
N TYR A 56 -9.81 -0.93 -12.12
CA TYR A 56 -10.68 -0.18 -11.20
C TYR A 56 -10.99 -0.92 -9.88
N PRO A 57 -11.29 -2.23 -9.86
CA PRO A 57 -11.54 -2.96 -8.62
C PRO A 57 -10.37 -2.86 -7.64
N THR A 58 -9.14 -3.05 -8.13
CA THR A 58 -7.92 -2.93 -7.33
C THR A 58 -7.73 -1.51 -6.80
N LEU A 59 -7.94 -0.49 -7.64
CA LEU A 59 -7.83 0.91 -7.21
C LEU A 59 -8.87 1.26 -6.14
N ALA A 60 -10.08 0.71 -6.23
CA ALA A 60 -11.13 0.91 -5.24
C ALA A 60 -10.77 0.27 -3.89
N ILE A 61 -10.22 -0.95 -3.89
CA ILE A 61 -9.75 -1.61 -2.66
C ILE A 61 -8.61 -0.80 -2.03
N VAL A 62 -7.62 -0.37 -2.82
CA VAL A 62 -6.51 0.44 -2.30
C VAL A 62 -7.00 1.77 -1.73
N LEU A 63 -7.95 2.43 -2.41
CA LEU A 63 -8.56 3.66 -1.92
C LEU A 63 -9.28 3.44 -0.58
N PHE A 64 -10.04 2.34 -0.47
CA PHE A 64 -10.71 1.97 0.77
C PHE A 64 -9.73 1.72 1.92
N ILE A 65 -8.64 0.98 1.66
CA ILE A 65 -7.56 0.74 2.63
C ILE A 65 -7.00 2.06 3.13
N ARG A 66 -6.65 2.99 2.22
CA ARG A 66 -6.09 4.30 2.58
C ARG A 66 -7.04 5.17 3.39
N PHE A 67 -8.32 5.15 3.06
CA PHE A 67 -9.33 5.89 3.81
C PHE A 67 -9.50 5.31 5.22
N ALA A 68 -9.49 3.99 5.35
CA ALA A 68 -9.59 3.33 6.64
C ALA A 68 -8.33 3.50 7.51
N GLU A 69 -7.12 3.46 6.91
CA GLU A 69 -5.86 3.84 7.58
C GLU A 69 -5.94 5.27 8.14
N PHE A 70 -6.41 6.23 7.33
CA PHE A 70 -6.58 7.62 7.78
C PHE A 70 -7.59 7.72 8.93
N LEU A 71 -8.75 7.07 8.81
CA LEU A 71 -9.77 7.08 9.86
C LEU A 71 -9.24 6.48 11.17
N LEU A 72 -8.47 5.39 11.10
CA LEU A 72 -7.82 4.80 12.25
C LEU A 72 -6.79 5.74 12.87
N GLY A 73 -5.98 6.42 12.05
CA GLY A 73 -5.04 7.44 12.51
C GLY A 73 -5.72 8.54 13.32
N VAL A 74 -6.88 9.02 12.86
CA VAL A 74 -7.69 10.02 13.57
C VAL A 74 -8.31 9.46 14.85
N LEU A 75 -8.89 8.25 14.80
CA LEU A 75 -9.56 7.63 15.95
C LEU A 75 -8.58 7.23 17.07
N LEU A 76 -7.34 6.90 16.72
CA LEU A 76 -6.32 6.40 17.65
C LEU A 76 -5.29 7.48 18.04
N ILE A 77 -5.50 8.75 17.66
CA ILE A 77 -4.53 9.83 17.86
C ILE A 77 -4.19 10.05 19.35
N ASP A 78 -5.17 9.87 20.23
CA ASP A 78 -5.03 10.02 21.69
C ASP A 78 -4.83 8.68 22.41
N SER A 79 -4.68 7.58 21.67
CA SER A 79 -4.52 6.24 22.26
C SER A 79 -3.09 5.99 22.76
N LEU A 80 -2.94 5.05 23.69
CA LEU A 80 -1.63 4.54 24.09
C LEU A 80 -0.87 4.04 22.86
N ALA A 81 0.41 4.44 22.74
CA ALA A 81 1.27 4.06 21.62
C ALA A 81 1.30 2.54 21.36
N LEU A 82 1.20 1.73 22.42
CA LEU A 82 1.07 0.27 22.32
C LEU A 82 -0.19 -0.14 21.55
N THR A 83 -1.35 0.41 21.94
CA THR A 83 -2.64 0.14 21.31
C THR A 83 -2.63 0.59 19.85
N TYR A 84 -2.08 1.78 19.58
CA TYR A 84 -1.92 2.28 18.23
C TYR A 84 -1.13 1.30 17.35
N LEU A 85 0.06 0.87 17.79
CA LEU A 85 0.91 -0.06 17.03
C LEU A 85 0.22 -1.40 16.78
N LEU A 86 -0.39 -1.97 17.82
CA LEU A 86 -1.00 -3.30 17.75
C LEU A 86 -2.26 -3.30 16.86
N VAL A 87 -3.14 -2.30 17.01
CA VAL A 87 -4.34 -2.17 16.18
C VAL A 87 -3.97 -1.90 14.72
N THR A 88 -3.02 -1.00 14.47
CA THR A 88 -2.55 -0.71 13.10
C THR A 88 -1.96 -1.96 12.46
N GLY A 89 -1.13 -2.72 13.18
CA GLY A 89 -0.56 -3.97 12.68
C GLY A 89 -1.61 -5.04 12.36
N LEU A 90 -2.65 -5.19 13.19
CA LEU A 90 -3.75 -6.11 12.92
C LEU A 90 -4.59 -5.69 11.71
N VAL A 91 -4.82 -4.38 11.56
CA VAL A 91 -5.57 -3.83 10.43
C VAL A 91 -4.80 -4.01 9.13
N ASP A 92 -3.49 -3.77 9.10
CA ASP A 92 -2.66 -4.01 7.92
C ASP A 92 -2.75 -5.48 7.47
N LEU A 93 -2.76 -6.42 8.42
CA LEU A 93 -2.94 -7.84 8.13
C LEU A 93 -4.33 -8.15 7.57
N LEU A 94 -5.37 -7.55 8.16
CA LEU A 94 -6.73 -7.66 7.67
C LEU A 94 -6.84 -7.13 6.23
N PHE A 95 -6.24 -5.99 5.92
CA PHE A 95 -6.22 -5.44 4.58
C PHE A 95 -5.42 -6.29 3.60
N ALA A 96 -4.28 -6.85 4.00
CA ALA A 96 -3.54 -7.81 3.19
C ALA A 96 -4.42 -9.02 2.84
N PHE A 97 -5.13 -9.57 3.83
CA PHE A 97 -6.04 -10.69 3.63
C PHE A 97 -7.21 -10.33 2.71
N LEU A 98 -7.88 -9.20 2.96
CA LEU A 98 -8.98 -8.71 2.13
C LEU A 98 -8.55 -8.50 0.69
N LEU A 99 -7.37 -7.93 0.48
CA LEU A 99 -6.83 -7.64 -0.83
C LEU A 99 -6.47 -8.93 -1.59
N VAL A 100 -5.90 -9.94 -0.93
CA VAL A 100 -5.65 -11.26 -1.56
C VAL A 100 -6.96 -11.98 -1.87
N HIS A 101 -7.94 -11.97 -0.96
CA HIS A 101 -9.15 -12.78 -1.11
C HIS A 101 -10.21 -12.15 -2.03
N TYR A 102 -10.42 -10.84 -1.94
CA TYR A 102 -11.53 -10.15 -2.64
C TYR A 102 -11.12 -9.45 -3.94
N HIS A 103 -9.83 -9.42 -4.31
CA HIS A 103 -9.44 -8.75 -5.58
C HIS A 103 -10.03 -9.39 -6.85
N MET A 104 -10.37 -10.69 -6.80
CA MET A 104 -11.00 -11.42 -7.91
C MET A 104 -12.51 -11.62 -7.71
N ASP A 105 -13.12 -10.97 -6.72
CA ASP A 105 -14.53 -11.17 -6.40
C ASP A 105 -15.41 -10.75 -7.61
N PRO A 106 -16.22 -11.67 -8.18
CA PRO A 106 -17.10 -11.36 -9.30
C PRO A 106 -18.13 -10.26 -8.98
N ALA A 107 -18.52 -10.07 -7.72
CA ALA A 107 -19.43 -8.99 -7.33
C ALA A 107 -18.79 -7.61 -7.51
N LEU A 108 -17.51 -7.47 -7.12
CA LEU A 108 -16.75 -6.24 -7.27
C LEU A 108 -16.50 -5.93 -8.75
N HIS A 109 -16.14 -6.95 -9.53
CA HIS A 109 -15.97 -6.82 -10.97
C HIS A 109 -17.26 -6.40 -11.69
N LYS A 110 -18.42 -6.92 -11.26
CA LYS A 110 -19.74 -6.55 -11.77
C LYS A 110 -20.11 -5.10 -11.45
N LEU A 111 -19.76 -4.61 -10.26
CA LEU A 111 -19.99 -3.22 -9.84
C LEU A 111 -19.22 -2.21 -10.73
N PHE A 112 -17.99 -2.56 -11.13
CA PHE A 112 -17.17 -1.75 -12.03
C PHE A 112 -17.35 -2.07 -13.52
N LYS A 113 -18.35 -2.90 -13.89
CA LYS A 113 -18.59 -3.36 -15.28
C LYS A 113 -17.30 -3.86 -15.96
N SER A 114 -16.47 -4.56 -15.21
CA SER A 114 -15.20 -5.12 -15.66
C SER A 114 -15.34 -6.64 -15.80
N GLN A 115 -14.74 -7.22 -16.83
CA GLN A 115 -14.63 -8.68 -16.90
C GLN A 115 -13.42 -9.11 -16.04
N PRO A 116 -13.55 -10.14 -15.20
CA PRO A 116 -12.41 -10.69 -14.47
C PRO A 116 -11.39 -11.19 -15.49
N GLN A 117 -10.24 -10.52 -15.57
CA GLN A 117 -9.14 -11.00 -16.41
C GLN A 117 -8.64 -12.31 -15.79
N ARG A 118 -8.45 -13.35 -16.61
CA ARG A 118 -7.98 -14.70 -16.21
C ARG A 118 -6.54 -14.74 -15.68
N GLY A 119 -5.98 -13.61 -15.23
CA GLY A 119 -4.61 -13.50 -14.74
C GLY A 119 -4.57 -12.74 -13.42
N HIS A 120 -3.96 -13.37 -12.43
CA HIS A 120 -3.60 -12.75 -11.16
C HIS A 120 -2.73 -11.50 -11.37
N TYR A 121 -3.10 -10.37 -10.76
CA TYR A 121 -2.26 -9.16 -10.78
C TYR A 121 -1.14 -9.31 -9.74
N PRO A 122 0.13 -9.52 -10.14
CA PRO A 122 1.25 -9.68 -9.20
C PRO A 122 1.45 -8.47 -8.29
N GLN A 123 1.02 -7.29 -8.73
CA GLN A 123 1.01 -6.06 -7.95
C GLN A 123 0.13 -6.15 -6.69
N VAL A 124 -1.02 -6.83 -6.77
CA VAL A 124 -1.94 -7.02 -5.64
C VAL A 124 -1.22 -7.83 -4.55
N TYR A 125 -0.56 -8.92 -4.94
CA TYR A 125 0.25 -9.72 -4.02
C TYR A 125 1.44 -8.96 -3.42
N LEU A 126 2.05 -8.06 -4.20
CA LEU A 126 3.13 -7.22 -3.69
C LEU A 126 2.63 -6.21 -2.66
N ILE A 127 1.46 -5.59 -2.88
CA ILE A 127 0.82 -4.71 -1.89
C ILE A 127 0.47 -5.50 -0.63
N ALA A 128 -0.14 -6.68 -0.78
CA ALA A 128 -0.46 -7.55 0.36
C ALA A 128 0.81 -7.96 1.14
N PHE A 129 1.91 -8.26 0.45
CA PHE A 129 3.19 -8.58 1.08
C PHE A 129 3.77 -7.38 1.84
N LEU A 130 3.72 -6.17 1.26
CA LEU A 130 4.16 -4.95 1.93
C LEU A 130 3.33 -4.64 3.18
N LEU A 131 2.01 -4.85 3.11
CA LEU A 131 1.11 -4.71 4.27
C LEU A 131 1.40 -5.78 5.34
N ALA A 132 1.66 -7.03 4.96
CA ALA A 132 2.05 -8.07 5.91
C ALA A 132 3.40 -7.76 6.59
N PHE A 133 4.36 -7.20 5.83
CA PHE A 133 5.64 -6.76 6.39
C PHE A 133 5.45 -5.57 7.35
N SER A 134 4.59 -4.61 6.99
CA SER A 134 4.18 -3.51 7.87
C SER A 134 3.59 -4.05 9.17
N SER A 135 2.65 -5.01 9.08
CA SER A 135 2.03 -5.65 10.23
C SER A 135 3.07 -6.26 11.18
N LEU A 136 4.02 -7.04 10.62
CA LEU A 136 5.09 -7.65 11.40
C LEU A 136 5.94 -6.60 12.12
N TYR A 137 6.29 -5.51 11.43
CA TYR A 137 7.06 -4.42 12.01
C TYR A 137 6.33 -3.76 13.19
N HIS A 138 5.03 -3.49 13.05
CA HIS A 138 4.22 -2.91 14.12
C HIS A 138 4.06 -3.85 15.32
N VAL A 139 3.91 -5.16 15.09
CA VAL A 139 3.84 -6.17 16.17
C VAL A 139 5.16 -6.25 16.93
N LEU A 140 6.30 -6.26 16.22
CA LEU A 140 7.62 -6.23 16.84
C LEU A 140 7.85 -4.94 17.63
N GLY A 141 7.44 -3.79 17.10
CA GLY A 141 7.48 -2.52 17.82
C GLY A 141 6.59 -2.50 19.07
N SER A 142 5.41 -3.12 19.01
CA SER A 142 4.55 -3.28 20.19
C SER A 142 5.20 -4.17 21.24
N ALA A 143 5.86 -5.26 20.84
CA ALA A 143 6.58 -6.14 21.77
C ALA A 143 7.75 -5.41 22.43
N GLU A 144 8.52 -4.64 21.67
CA GLU A 144 9.63 -3.83 22.18
C GLU A 144 9.15 -2.78 23.17
N LEU A 145 8.06 -2.08 22.85
CA LEU A 145 7.45 -1.09 23.74
C LEU A 145 6.94 -1.73 25.03
N MET A 146 6.35 -2.94 24.95
CA MET A 146 5.92 -3.68 26.13
C MET A 146 7.11 -4.04 27.03
N ILE A 147 8.22 -4.51 26.45
CA ILE A 147 9.45 -4.80 27.21
C ILE A 147 9.97 -3.52 27.89
N HIS A 148 10.00 -2.40 27.17
CA HIS A 148 10.45 -1.12 27.73
C HIS A 148 9.54 -0.62 28.87
N LEU A 149 8.23 -0.86 28.78
CA LEU A 149 7.28 -0.51 29.85
C LEU A 149 7.43 -1.42 31.08
N MET A 150 7.76 -2.70 30.89
CA MET A 150 7.98 -3.65 31.98
C MET A 150 9.33 -3.46 32.68
N ASP A 151 10.39 -3.15 31.92
CA ASP A 151 11.73 -2.86 32.44
C ASP A 151 12.39 -1.71 31.65
N LYS A 152 12.38 -0.52 32.25
CA LYS A 152 12.96 0.69 31.66
C LYS A 152 14.48 0.61 31.51
N ASN A 153 15.15 -0.24 32.29
CA ASN A 153 16.61 -0.38 32.26
C ASN A 153 17.06 -1.43 31.24
N PHE A 154 16.15 -2.21 30.67
CA PHE A 154 16.47 -3.25 29.68
C PHE A 154 17.26 -2.71 28.49
N PHE A 155 16.94 -1.49 28.03
CA PHE A 155 17.61 -0.82 26.92
C PHE A 155 18.71 0.17 27.37
N GLY A 156 19.09 0.17 28.66
CA GLY A 156 20.15 1.04 29.17
C GLY A 156 19.90 2.54 28.96
N GLY A 157 18.64 2.98 28.94
CA GLY A 157 18.25 4.36 28.66
C GLY A 157 18.25 4.76 27.17
N GLN A 158 18.51 3.83 26.25
CA GLN A 158 18.39 4.07 24.82
C GLN A 158 16.92 4.00 24.36
N VAL A 159 16.59 4.76 23.31
CA VAL A 159 15.27 4.73 22.69
C VAL A 159 15.06 3.38 21.99
N PRO A 160 13.90 2.72 22.15
CA PRO A 160 13.58 1.49 21.44
C PRO A 160 13.79 1.60 19.92
N PHE A 161 14.40 0.58 19.31
CA PHE A 161 14.79 0.54 17.90
C PHE A 161 13.60 0.74 16.96
N PHE A 162 12.52 -0.01 17.14
CA PHE A 162 11.32 0.06 16.31
C PHE A 162 10.58 1.39 16.50
N PHE A 163 10.69 2.00 17.68
CA PHE A 163 10.15 3.33 17.92
C PHE A 163 10.95 4.41 17.16
N SER A 164 12.29 4.31 17.17
CA SER A 164 13.16 5.26 16.47
C SER A 164 13.06 5.17 14.93
N THR A 165 12.92 3.95 14.40
CA THR A 165 12.89 3.70 12.94
C THR A 165 11.48 3.71 12.36
N GLY A 166 10.45 3.69 13.20
CA GLY A 166 9.05 3.54 12.81
C GLY A 166 8.54 4.55 11.78
N PRO A 167 8.72 5.86 11.99
CA PRO A 167 8.27 6.87 11.03
C PRO A 167 8.89 6.67 9.64
N MET A 168 10.19 6.35 9.58
CA MET A 168 10.90 6.16 8.32
C MET A 168 10.42 4.89 7.60
N VAL A 169 10.26 3.78 8.32
CA VAL A 169 9.76 2.52 7.76
C VAL A 169 8.34 2.67 7.23
N ALA A 170 7.46 3.38 7.96
CA ALA A 170 6.09 3.65 7.52
C ALA A 170 6.06 4.43 6.19
N ILE A 171 6.90 5.45 6.04
CA ILE A 171 7.00 6.24 4.80
C ILE A 171 7.53 5.39 3.66
N VAL A 172 8.58 4.59 3.89
CA VAL A 172 9.16 3.72 2.86
C VAL A 172 8.13 2.70 2.36
N ILE A 173 7.42 2.03 3.27
CA ILE A 173 6.36 1.09 2.91
C ILE A 173 5.26 1.80 2.12
N ARG A 174 4.84 3.00 2.55
CA ARG A 174 3.83 3.80 1.85
C ARG A 174 4.28 4.15 0.42
N LEU A 175 5.51 4.62 0.23
CA LEU A 175 6.08 4.91 -1.08
C LEU A 175 6.15 3.66 -1.97
N LEU A 176 6.50 2.50 -1.40
CA LEU A 176 6.52 1.23 -2.13
C LEU A 176 5.12 0.79 -2.57
N VAL A 177 4.11 0.95 -1.70
CA VAL A 177 2.71 0.69 -2.07
C VAL A 177 2.28 1.63 -3.20
N ASP A 178 2.53 2.93 -3.07
CA ASP A 178 2.17 3.92 -4.10
C ASP A 178 2.87 3.62 -5.43
N LEU A 179 4.16 3.28 -5.40
CA LEU A 179 4.91 2.83 -6.58
C LEU A 179 4.29 1.58 -7.21
N THR A 180 3.84 0.63 -6.37
CA THR A 180 3.18 -0.60 -6.84
C THR A 180 1.84 -0.28 -7.51
N VAL A 181 1.08 0.68 -6.99
CA VAL A 181 -0.16 1.17 -7.59
C VAL A 181 0.11 1.86 -8.94
N TRP A 182 1.11 2.74 -9.02
CA TRP A 182 1.55 3.35 -10.28
C TRP A 182 2.05 2.32 -11.31
N SER A 183 2.66 1.22 -10.85
CA SER A 183 3.10 0.13 -11.72
C SER A 183 1.95 -0.59 -12.44
N LEU A 184 0.72 -0.53 -11.90
CA LEU A 184 -0.49 -1.04 -12.57
C LEU A 184 -0.75 -0.32 -13.90
N LEU A 185 -0.42 0.98 -13.99
CA LEU A 185 -0.62 1.78 -15.19
C LEU A 185 0.48 1.57 -16.23
N LEU A 186 1.75 1.57 -15.77
CA LEU A 186 2.94 1.47 -16.61
C LEU A 186 3.14 0.07 -17.21
N ALA A 187 2.85 -0.99 -16.46
CA ALA A 187 3.12 -2.35 -16.89
C ALA A 187 2.19 -3.40 -16.24
N PRO A 188 0.87 -3.39 -16.55
CA PRO A 188 -0.04 -4.43 -16.08
C PRO A 188 0.43 -5.79 -16.64
N GLY A 189 0.96 -6.65 -15.77
CA GLY A 189 1.41 -8.00 -16.12
C GLY A 189 2.88 -8.19 -16.54
N ARG A 190 3.77 -7.17 -16.55
CA ARG A 190 5.22 -7.42 -16.81
C ARG A 190 6.00 -7.88 -15.59
N ILE A 191 5.48 -7.65 -14.37
CA ILE A 191 6.11 -8.13 -13.14
C ILE A 191 5.92 -9.65 -13.11
N ARG A 192 6.93 -10.40 -13.52
CA ARG A 192 6.92 -11.86 -13.41
C ARG A 192 7.25 -12.22 -11.97
N LEU A 193 6.24 -12.64 -11.20
CA LEU A 193 6.50 -13.32 -9.93
C LEU A 193 7.35 -14.58 -10.21
N PRO A 194 8.26 -14.96 -9.31
CA PRO A 194 9.01 -16.21 -9.45
C PRO A 194 8.05 -17.38 -9.70
N ALA A 195 8.37 -18.25 -10.66
CA ALA A 195 7.49 -19.34 -11.11
C ALA A 195 7.05 -20.31 -10.00
N ARG A 196 7.74 -20.32 -8.85
CA ARG A 196 7.33 -21.04 -7.65
C ARG A 196 6.12 -20.38 -6.97
N VAL A 197 6.12 -19.06 -6.81
CA VAL A 197 5.00 -18.31 -6.20
C VAL A 197 3.76 -18.38 -7.10
N GLN A 198 3.93 -18.30 -8.43
CA GLN A 198 2.80 -18.46 -9.36
C GLN A 198 2.12 -19.84 -9.28
N ARG A 199 2.88 -20.91 -9.00
CA ARG A 199 2.32 -22.26 -8.83
C ARG A 199 1.54 -22.42 -7.52
N TRP A 200 1.91 -21.69 -6.47
CA TRP A 200 1.15 -21.70 -5.20
C TRP A 200 -0.13 -20.87 -5.29
N LEU A 201 -0.18 -19.89 -6.19
CA LEU A 201 -1.34 -19.02 -6.43
C LEU A 201 -2.31 -19.57 -7.50
N ASN A 202 -1.93 -20.61 -8.23
CA ASN A 202 -2.76 -21.35 -9.17
C ASN A 202 -2.79 -22.85 -8.76
N PRO A 203 -3.51 -23.23 -7.69
CA PRO A 203 -3.83 -24.65 -7.45
C PRO A 203 -4.76 -25.21 -8.54
#